data_AF-A0A9W9AHG6-F1
#
_entry.id   AF-A0A9W9AHG6-F1
#
_cell.length_a   1.000
_cell.length_b   1.000
_cell.length_c   1.000
_cell.angle_alpha   90.00
_cell.angle_beta   90.00
_cell.angle_gamma   90.00
#
_symmetry.space_group_name_H-M   'P 1'
#
loop_
_entity.id
_entity.type
_entity.pdbx_description
1 polymer ?
#
loop_
_entity_poly.entity_id
_entity_poly.type
_entity_poly.pdbx_seq_one_letter_code
_entity_poly.pdbx_strand_id
1 'polypeptide(L)'
;MDKEENTQILCEIEYLLSRIALSNSVALLQLIKDATPLVGFERTEELHKVHIPMTEAKVYDIFLDRWWGTFDYMSEPRHRKLVAMGTAALVSTGQPEMLGRLHSENFTLWINVFGEIKEAQNPITTNEDGEEVPSYLTLCWEKNHAPASFYQGSEGTPEYERRKVIFESDPVRTTQLNRPDSL
;
A
#
# COMPACT_ATOMS: atom_id res chain seq x y z
N MET A 1 -3.07 21.69 -14.75
CA MET A 1 -3.17 20.30 -14.26
C MET A 1 -4.51 20.19 -13.59
N ASP A 2 -5.36 19.31 -14.10
CA ASP A 2 -6.72 19.15 -13.59
C ASP A 2 -6.69 18.59 -12.15
N LYS A 3 -7.71 18.89 -11.35
CA LYS A 3 -7.81 18.37 -9.97
C LYS A 3 -7.84 16.84 -9.97
N GLU A 4 -8.44 16.22 -10.99
CA GLU A 4 -8.48 14.77 -11.16
C GLU A 4 -7.10 14.17 -11.48
N GLU A 5 -6.33 14.80 -12.38
CA GLU A 5 -4.95 14.38 -12.70
C GLU A 5 -4.05 14.43 -11.44
N ASN A 6 -4.22 15.47 -10.61
CA ASN A 6 -3.48 15.58 -9.35
C ASN A 6 -3.81 14.43 -8.40
N THR A 7 -5.07 14.05 -8.26
CA THR A 7 -5.50 12.97 -7.38
C THR A 7 -4.95 11.62 -7.83
N GLN A 8 -4.95 11.35 -9.15
CA GLN A 8 -4.41 10.09 -9.66
C GLN A 8 -2.91 9.94 -9.34
N ILE A 9 -2.13 11.01 -9.52
CA ILE A 9 -0.71 11.04 -9.15
C ILE A 9 -0.53 10.78 -7.65
N LEU A 10 -1.38 11.37 -6.81
CA LEU A 10 -1.32 11.14 -5.37
C LEU A 10 -1.61 9.67 -5.01
N CYS A 11 -2.58 9.03 -5.67
CA CYS A 11 -2.83 7.60 -5.49
C CYS A 11 -1.59 6.76 -5.86
N GLU A 12 -0.92 7.05 -6.98
CA GLU A 12 0.31 6.35 -7.38
C GLU A 12 1.44 6.53 -6.36
N ILE A 13 1.57 7.73 -5.79
CA ILE A 13 2.53 8.00 -4.71
C ILE A 13 2.18 7.15 -3.48
N GLU A 14 0.91 7.06 -3.09
CA GLU A 14 0.52 6.25 -1.93
C GLU A 14 0.69 4.75 -2.17
N TYR A 15 0.54 4.26 -3.39
CA TYR A 15 0.87 2.87 -3.72
C TYR A 15 2.36 2.61 -3.50
N LEU A 16 3.22 3.51 -3.97
CA LEU A 16 4.66 3.40 -3.74
C LEU A 16 5.00 3.42 -2.25
N LEU A 17 4.45 4.36 -1.48
CA LEU A 17 4.71 4.46 -0.05
C LEU A 17 4.17 3.24 0.70
N SER A 18 3.03 2.69 0.30
CA SER A 18 2.48 1.44 0.84
C SER A 18 3.40 0.25 0.59
N ARG A 19 4.01 0.17 -0.60
CA ARG A 19 5.01 -0.88 -0.91
C ARG A 19 6.25 -0.74 -0.03
N ILE A 20 6.73 0.48 0.18
CA ILE A 20 7.87 0.75 1.06
C ILE A 20 7.51 0.37 2.49
N ALA A 21 6.31 0.75 2.96
CA ALA A 21 5.83 0.41 4.30
C ALA A 21 5.75 -1.11 4.52
N LEU A 22 5.28 -1.86 3.52
CA LEU A 22 5.22 -3.33 3.59
C LEU A 22 6.59 -3.98 3.62
N SER A 23 7.55 -3.42 2.89
CA SER A 23 8.92 -3.94 2.85
C SER A 23 9.68 -3.59 4.12
N ASN A 24 9.60 -2.34 4.57
CA ASN A 24 10.27 -1.83 5.77
C ASN A 24 9.59 -0.55 6.28
N SER A 25 8.59 -0.70 7.14
CA SER A 25 7.85 0.41 7.73
C SER A 25 8.73 1.31 8.61
N VAL A 26 9.70 0.74 9.32
CA VAL A 26 10.64 1.51 10.16
C VAL A 26 11.49 2.45 9.30
N ALA A 27 11.99 1.97 8.16
CA ALA A 27 12.76 2.80 7.23
C ALA A 27 11.91 3.95 6.66
N LEU A 28 10.64 3.69 6.33
CA LEU A 28 9.73 4.76 5.86
C LEU A 28 9.52 5.84 6.93
N LEU A 29 9.26 5.45 8.18
CA LEU A 29 9.11 6.40 9.28
C LEU A 29 10.39 7.20 9.53
N GLN A 30 11.56 6.56 9.42
CA GLN A 30 12.84 7.26 9.52
C GLN A 30 13.01 8.29 8.39
N LEU A 31 12.62 7.94 7.15
CA LEU A 31 12.64 8.90 6.03
C LEU A 31 11.72 10.09 6.27
N ILE A 32 10.53 9.89 6.83
CA ILE A 32 9.59 10.97 7.18
C ILE A 32 10.24 11.89 8.24
N LYS A 33 10.84 11.29 9.27
CA LYS A 33 11.54 12.03 10.32
C LYS A 33 12.72 12.84 9.77
N ASP A 34 13.55 12.23 8.94
CA ASP A 34 14.72 12.88 8.33
C ASP A 34 14.32 13.98 7.34
N ALA A 35 13.16 13.85 6.71
CA ALA A 35 12.59 14.88 5.83
C ALA A 35 11.93 16.04 6.59
N THR A 36 11.54 15.85 7.85
CA THR A 36 10.88 16.88 8.68
C THR A 36 11.57 18.25 8.64
N PRO A 37 12.89 18.40 8.82
CA PRO A 37 13.56 19.72 8.74
C PRO A 37 13.45 20.37 7.37
N LEU A 38 13.23 19.60 6.30
CA LEU A 38 13.10 20.09 4.93
C LEU A 38 11.67 20.57 4.63
N VAL A 39 10.69 20.10 5.39
CA VAL A 39 9.28 20.48 5.23
C VAL A 39 8.98 21.65 6.16
N GLY A 40 8.55 22.76 5.58
CA GLY A 40 8.33 24.00 6.30
C GLY A 40 7.71 25.05 5.40
N PHE A 41 7.39 26.20 5.98
CA PHE A 41 6.87 27.34 5.24
C PHE A 41 7.97 28.38 5.08
N GLU A 42 8.07 28.96 3.89
CA GLU A 42 8.84 30.18 3.69
C GLU A 42 8.04 31.35 4.27
N ARG A 43 8.58 31.99 5.32
CA ARG A 43 8.08 33.30 5.75
C ARG A 43 8.93 34.38 5.08
N THR A 44 8.27 35.29 4.38
CA THR A 44 8.89 36.51 3.86
C THR A 44 8.83 37.57 4.93
N GLU A 45 9.96 37.86 5.57
CA GLU A 45 10.16 39.14 6.27
C GLU A 45 10.88 40.09 5.32
N GLU A 46 10.72 41.40 5.51
CA GLU A 46 10.92 42.50 4.53
C GLU A 46 12.24 42.48 3.71
N LEU A 47 13.23 41.63 4.02
CA LEU A 47 14.43 41.42 3.22
C LEU A 47 14.99 39.98 3.15
N HIS A 48 14.40 38.97 3.81
CA HIS A 48 14.92 37.59 3.84
C HIS A 48 13.81 36.54 3.85
N LYS A 49 14.00 35.47 3.06
CA LYS A 49 13.20 34.25 3.16
C LYS A 49 13.75 33.39 4.29
N VAL A 50 12.93 33.14 5.31
CA VAL A 50 13.28 32.24 6.42
C VAL A 50 12.43 30.98 6.29
N HIS A 51 13.10 29.83 6.18
CA HIS A 51 12.46 28.52 6.26
C HIS A 51 12.17 28.21 7.73
N ILE A 52 10.90 27.99 8.05
CA ILE A 52 10.47 27.57 9.39
C ILE A 52 10.08 26.09 9.29
N PRO A 53 10.90 25.16 9.84
CA PRO A 53 10.58 23.75 9.83
C PRO A 53 9.27 23.45 10.54
N MET A 54 8.51 22.49 10.02
CA MET A 54 7.37 21.92 10.72
C MET A 54 7.83 21.02 11.87
N THR A 55 6.93 20.81 12.84
CA THR A 55 7.11 19.77 13.84
C THR A 55 6.87 18.40 13.22
N GLU A 56 7.57 17.37 13.74
CA GLU A 56 7.41 15.97 13.31
C GLU A 56 5.93 15.54 13.36
N ALA A 57 5.24 15.83 14.47
CA ALA A 57 3.81 15.56 14.62
C ALA A 57 2.96 16.20 13.50
N LYS A 58 3.28 17.42 13.06
CA LYS A 58 2.53 18.08 11.99
C LYS A 58 2.80 17.47 10.62
N VAL A 59 4.03 17.01 10.37
CA VAL A 59 4.37 16.28 9.14
C VAL A 59 3.63 14.96 9.10
N TYR A 60 3.57 14.22 10.21
CA TYR A 60 2.75 13.01 10.32
C TYR A 60 1.27 13.29 10.08
N ASP A 61 0.71 14.35 10.66
CA ASP A 61 -0.69 14.69 10.42
C ASP A 61 -0.98 14.91 8.94
N ILE A 62 -0.14 15.69 8.25
CA ILE A 62 -0.31 15.97 6.81
C ILE A 62 -0.16 14.68 5.98
N PHE A 63 0.81 13.85 6.33
CA PHE A 63 1.04 12.57 5.68
C PHE A 63 -0.18 11.65 5.83
N LEU A 64 -0.72 11.51 7.04
CA LEU A 64 -1.86 10.65 7.33
C LEU A 64 -3.17 11.20 6.77
N ASP A 65 -3.40 12.51 6.83
CA ASP A 65 -4.55 13.17 6.20
C ASP A 65 -4.57 12.91 4.69
N ARG A 66 -3.39 12.94 4.04
CA ARG A 66 -3.26 12.63 2.61
C ARG A 66 -3.45 11.15 2.32
N TRP A 67 -2.86 10.27 3.13
CA TRP A 67 -3.00 8.83 3.00
C TRP A 67 -4.47 8.40 3.09
N TRP A 68 -5.20 8.95 4.06
CA TRP A 68 -6.63 8.71 4.22
C TRP A 68 -7.44 9.37 3.10
N GLY A 69 -7.20 10.65 2.82
CA GLY A 69 -7.96 11.39 1.81
C GLY A 69 -7.83 10.84 0.39
N THR A 70 -6.72 10.17 0.06
CA THR A 70 -6.53 9.50 -1.23
C THR A 70 -7.23 8.15 -1.32
N PHE A 71 -7.41 7.44 -0.20
CA PHE A 71 -8.06 6.13 -0.16
C PHE A 71 -9.47 6.14 -0.75
N ASP A 72 -10.24 7.21 -0.52
CA ASP A 72 -11.60 7.36 -1.09
C ASP A 72 -11.62 7.46 -2.62
N TYR A 73 -10.49 7.83 -3.24
CA TYR A 73 -10.35 7.93 -4.69
C TYR A 73 -9.81 6.65 -5.34
N MET A 74 -9.45 5.63 -4.54
CA MET A 74 -8.94 4.36 -5.04
C MET A 74 -10.10 3.42 -5.34
N SER A 75 -10.25 3.01 -6.60
CA SER A 75 -11.32 2.11 -7.05
C SER A 75 -10.89 0.65 -7.15
N GLU A 76 -9.62 0.37 -7.44
CA GLU A 76 -9.16 -1.00 -7.68
C GLU A 76 -8.91 -1.76 -6.36
N PRO A 77 -9.52 -2.96 -6.18
CA PRO A 77 -9.38 -3.74 -4.95
C PRO A 77 -7.93 -4.04 -4.56
N ARG A 78 -7.05 -4.30 -5.53
CA ARG A 78 -5.62 -4.55 -5.31
C ARG A 78 -4.92 -3.39 -4.63
N HIS A 79 -5.26 -2.16 -5.04
CA HIS A 79 -4.66 -0.94 -4.52
C HIS A 79 -5.18 -0.64 -3.12
N ARG A 80 -6.48 -0.82 -2.90
CA ARG A 80 -7.10 -0.67 -1.58
C ARG A 80 -6.54 -1.69 -0.58
N LYS A 81 -6.36 -2.94 -1.01
CA LYS A 81 -5.67 -3.98 -0.22
C LYS A 81 -4.23 -3.60 0.08
N LEU A 82 -3.45 -3.17 -0.93
CA LEU A 82 -2.07 -2.71 -0.74
C LEU A 82 -1.97 -1.62 0.32
N VAL A 83 -2.83 -0.61 0.24
CA VAL A 83 -2.86 0.50 1.19
C VAL A 83 -3.24 0.03 2.59
N ALA A 84 -4.26 -0.84 2.72
CA ALA A 84 -4.63 -1.42 4.01
C ALA A 84 -3.49 -2.20 4.67
N MET A 85 -2.78 -3.04 3.90
CA MET A 85 -1.64 -3.78 4.39
C MET A 85 -0.48 -2.83 4.77
N GLY A 86 -0.23 -1.79 3.97
CA GLY A 86 0.77 -0.75 4.27
C GLY A 86 0.47 -0.03 5.59
N THR A 87 -0.79 0.38 5.80
CA THR A 87 -1.23 0.97 7.07
C THR A 87 -1.06 0.01 8.24
N ALA A 88 -1.34 -1.29 8.06
CA ALA A 88 -1.09 -2.30 9.10
C ALA A 88 0.40 -2.42 9.46
N ALA A 89 1.28 -2.40 8.46
CA ALA A 89 2.72 -2.39 8.68
C ALA A 89 3.18 -1.14 9.42
N LEU A 90 2.62 0.04 9.12
CA LEU A 90 2.91 1.28 9.85
C LEU A 90 2.38 1.24 11.29
N VAL A 91 1.15 0.77 11.51
CA VAL A 91 0.59 0.63 12.87
C VAL A 91 1.42 -0.33 13.72
N SER A 92 1.93 -1.42 13.15
CA SER A 92 2.75 -2.40 13.88
C SER A 92 4.08 -1.84 14.42
N THR A 93 4.53 -0.68 13.94
CA THR A 93 5.74 -0.01 14.45
C THR A 93 5.52 0.60 15.84
N GLY A 94 4.27 0.81 16.25
CA GLY A 94 3.93 1.48 17.49
C GLY A 94 4.18 3.00 17.49
N GLN A 95 4.42 3.62 16.33
CA GLN A 95 4.60 5.07 16.22
C GLN A 95 3.37 5.80 16.80
N PRO A 96 3.54 6.73 17.75
CA PRO A 96 2.42 7.36 18.48
C PRO A 96 1.37 8.01 17.57
N GLU A 97 1.81 8.67 16.49
CA GLU A 97 0.92 9.32 15.52
C GLU A 97 0.08 8.30 14.74
N MET A 98 0.66 7.15 14.39
CA MET A 98 -0.08 6.04 13.76
C MET A 98 -1.11 5.43 14.73
N LEU A 99 -0.70 5.20 15.98
CA LEU A 99 -1.55 4.62 17.02
C LEU A 99 -2.67 5.56 17.45
N GLY A 100 -2.41 6.87 17.48
CA GLY A 100 -3.40 7.89 17.82
C GLY A 100 -4.61 7.86 16.91
N ARG A 101 -4.43 7.51 15.63
CA ARG A 101 -5.48 7.41 14.61
C ARG A 101 -6.04 6.00 14.42
N LEU A 102 -5.59 5.04 15.25
CA LEU A 102 -5.99 3.64 15.12
C LEU A 102 -7.52 3.50 15.16
N HIS A 103 -8.15 4.00 16.22
CA HIS A 103 -9.58 3.85 16.50
C HIS A 103 -10.52 4.55 15.50
N SER A 104 -10.00 5.46 14.68
CA SER A 104 -10.79 6.24 13.71
C SER A 104 -10.47 5.79 12.28
N GLU A 105 -9.48 6.42 11.66
CA GLU A 105 -9.18 6.30 10.23
C GLU A 105 -8.69 4.89 9.88
N ASN A 106 -7.76 4.34 10.65
CA ASN A 106 -7.16 3.04 10.34
C ASN A 106 -8.18 1.89 10.46
N PHE A 107 -8.98 1.86 11.53
CA PHE A 107 -10.04 0.86 11.67
C PHE A 107 -11.13 1.01 10.60
N THR A 108 -11.52 2.25 10.25
CA THR A 108 -12.49 2.50 9.19
C THR A 108 -11.98 2.00 7.84
N LEU A 109 -10.71 2.28 7.53
CA LEU A 109 -10.04 1.77 6.33
C LEU A 109 -10.14 0.24 6.27
N TRP A 110 -9.69 -0.44 7.33
CA TRP A 110 -9.65 -1.89 7.35
C TRP A 110 -11.04 -2.51 7.27
N ILE A 111 -12.05 -1.96 7.95
CA ILE A 111 -13.43 -2.47 7.86
C ILE A 111 -13.94 -2.39 6.41
N ASN A 112 -13.71 -1.27 5.73
CA ASN A 112 -14.11 -1.12 4.32
C ASN A 112 -13.41 -2.17 3.45
N VAL A 113 -12.09 -2.31 3.57
CA VAL A 113 -11.32 -3.27 2.77
C VAL A 113 -11.70 -4.72 3.10
N PHE A 114 -11.90 -5.08 4.37
CA PHE A 114 -12.35 -6.43 4.75
C PHE A 114 -13.76 -6.75 4.20
N GLY A 115 -14.63 -5.74 4.10
CA GLY A 115 -15.95 -5.86 3.48
C GLY A 115 -15.87 -6.15 1.98
N GLU A 116 -14.97 -5.45 1.28
CA GLU A 116 -14.78 -5.49 -0.17
C GLU A 116 -13.97 -6.71 -0.65
N ILE A 117 -12.88 -7.04 0.04
CA ILE A 117 -11.91 -8.06 -0.36
C ILE A 117 -12.40 -9.45 0.04
N LYS A 118 -12.67 -10.28 -0.97
CA LYS A 118 -13.02 -11.71 -0.81
C LYS A 118 -11.89 -12.59 -1.30
N GLU A 119 -11.37 -13.41 -0.39
CA GLU A 119 -10.20 -14.26 -0.61
C GLU A 119 -10.42 -15.62 0.05
N ALA A 120 -9.93 -16.67 -0.58
CA ALA A 120 -10.00 -18.03 -0.05
C ALA A 120 -8.64 -18.71 -0.13
N GLN A 121 -8.16 -19.20 1.01
CA GLN A 121 -6.96 -20.04 1.05
C GLN A 121 -7.34 -21.46 0.62
N ASN A 122 -6.73 -21.95 -0.46
CA ASN A 122 -6.94 -23.32 -0.90
C ASN A 122 -5.89 -24.21 -0.22
N PRO A 123 -6.29 -25.34 0.39
CA PRO A 123 -5.34 -26.24 1.04
C PRO A 123 -4.41 -26.89 0.01
N ILE A 124 -3.31 -27.47 0.49
CA ILE A 124 -2.45 -28.34 -0.32
C ILE A 124 -3.31 -29.51 -0.80
N THR A 125 -3.28 -29.78 -2.10
CA THR A 125 -3.97 -30.91 -2.72
C THR A 125 -2.99 -31.78 -3.48
N THR A 126 -3.42 -32.95 -3.95
CA THR A 126 -2.61 -33.82 -4.81
C THR A 126 -3.28 -33.89 -6.18
N ASN A 127 -2.51 -33.69 -7.25
CA ASN A 127 -3.04 -33.80 -8.62
C ASN A 127 -3.22 -35.28 -9.04
N GLU A 128 -3.75 -35.49 -10.23
CA GLU A 128 -3.99 -36.84 -10.78
C GLU A 128 -2.69 -37.65 -10.97
N ASP A 129 -1.56 -36.97 -11.09
CA ASP A 129 -0.21 -37.56 -11.23
C ASP A 129 0.47 -37.87 -9.88
N GLY A 130 -0.19 -37.58 -8.76
CA GLY A 130 0.35 -37.83 -7.41
C GLY A 130 1.29 -36.74 -6.88
N GLU A 131 1.40 -35.60 -7.57
CA GLU A 131 2.22 -34.46 -7.15
C GLU A 131 1.45 -33.53 -6.21
N GLU A 132 2.13 -33.02 -5.18
CA GLU A 132 1.57 -32.02 -4.27
C GLU A 132 1.42 -30.66 -4.98
N VAL A 133 0.20 -30.15 -5.02
CA VAL A 133 -0.13 -28.80 -5.45
C VAL A 133 -0.02 -27.86 -4.25
N PRO A 134 0.87 -26.87 -4.26
CA PRO A 134 1.02 -25.93 -3.16
C PRO A 134 -0.28 -25.20 -2.84
N SER A 135 -0.45 -24.85 -1.57
CA SER A 135 -1.52 -23.98 -1.13
C SER A 135 -1.44 -22.63 -1.84
N TYR A 136 -2.56 -22.15 -2.39
CA TYR A 136 -2.63 -20.88 -3.11
C TYR A 136 -3.84 -20.06 -2.68
N LEU A 137 -3.74 -18.74 -2.84
CA LEU A 137 -4.79 -17.80 -2.50
C LEU A 137 -5.68 -17.54 -3.74
N THR A 138 -6.97 -17.87 -3.65
CA THR A 138 -7.95 -17.44 -4.65
C THR A 138 -8.37 -16.00 -4.36
N LEU A 139 -8.13 -15.10 -5.32
CA LEU A 139 -8.53 -13.70 -5.27
C LEU A 139 -9.83 -13.52 -6.05
N CYS A 140 -10.97 -13.32 -5.38
CA CYS A 140 -12.26 -13.16 -6.09
C CYS A 140 -12.41 -11.81 -6.81
N TRP A 141 -11.43 -10.92 -6.65
CA TRP A 141 -11.43 -9.54 -7.13
C TRP A 141 -10.40 -9.28 -8.23
N GLU A 142 -9.57 -10.27 -8.61
CA GLU A 142 -8.58 -10.14 -9.69
C GLU A 142 -8.53 -11.39 -10.56
N LYS A 143 -8.09 -11.22 -11.81
CA LYS A 143 -7.84 -12.36 -12.69
C LYS A 143 -6.57 -13.10 -12.24
N ASN A 144 -6.56 -14.41 -12.47
CA ASN A 144 -5.40 -15.26 -12.15
C ASN A 144 -4.14 -14.87 -12.93
N HIS A 145 -4.29 -14.25 -14.10
CA HIS A 145 -3.17 -13.82 -14.95
C HIS A 145 -3.02 -12.30 -14.96
N ALA A 146 -1.75 -11.86 -15.01
CA ALA A 146 -1.43 -10.45 -15.22
C ALA A 146 -2.01 -9.95 -16.56
N PRO A 147 -2.47 -8.69 -16.64
CA PRO A 147 -2.87 -8.11 -17.90
C PRO A 147 -1.68 -8.06 -18.86
N ALA A 148 -1.91 -8.20 -20.17
CA ALA A 148 -0.84 -8.15 -21.17
C ALA A 148 0.00 -6.85 -21.10
N SER A 149 -0.63 -5.74 -20.69
CA SER A 149 0.05 -4.46 -20.45
C SER A 149 1.13 -4.52 -19.36
N PHE A 150 1.04 -5.45 -18.40
CA PHE A 150 2.05 -5.64 -17.36
C PHE A 150 3.36 -6.18 -17.94
N TYR A 151 3.27 -7.10 -18.90
CA TYR A 151 4.45 -7.67 -19.55
C TYR A 151 5.04 -6.75 -20.64
N GLN A 152 4.31 -5.75 -21.12
CA GLN A 152 4.78 -4.76 -22.10
C GLN A 152 5.46 -5.36 -23.34
N GLY A 153 4.96 -6.50 -23.86
CA GLY A 153 5.52 -7.12 -25.05
C GLY A 153 6.87 -7.82 -24.82
N SER A 154 7.21 -8.14 -23.57
CA SER A 154 8.49 -8.76 -23.22
C SER A 154 8.51 -10.29 -23.41
N GLU A 155 7.45 -10.90 -23.94
CA GLU A 155 7.30 -12.34 -24.07
C GLU A 155 8.51 -12.99 -24.77
N GLY A 156 9.01 -14.10 -24.19
CA GLY A 156 10.21 -14.79 -24.69
C GLY A 156 11.53 -14.12 -24.33
N THR A 157 11.53 -13.06 -23.52
CA THR A 157 12.75 -12.41 -23.03
C THR A 157 13.00 -12.69 -21.54
N PRO A 158 14.24 -12.53 -21.04
CA PRO A 158 14.51 -12.59 -19.60
C PRO A 158 13.75 -11.56 -18.76
N GLU A 159 13.31 -10.44 -19.36
CA GLU A 159 12.50 -9.44 -18.67
C GLU A 159 11.08 -9.95 -18.37
N TYR A 160 10.52 -10.78 -19.26
CA TYR A 160 9.23 -11.42 -19.01
C TYR A 160 9.29 -12.31 -17.77
N GLU A 161 10.32 -13.15 -17.67
CA GLU A 161 10.50 -14.01 -16.49
C GLU A 161 10.66 -13.19 -15.21
N ARG A 162 11.42 -12.07 -15.24
CA ARG A 162 11.53 -11.17 -14.08
C ARG A 162 10.17 -10.59 -13.68
N ARG A 163 9.39 -10.09 -14.63
CA ARG A 163 8.07 -9.52 -14.38
C ARG A 163 7.10 -10.55 -13.85
N LYS A 164 7.11 -11.75 -14.44
CA LYS A 164 6.29 -12.87 -14.00
C LYS A 164 6.58 -13.22 -12.55
N VAL A 165 7.86 -13.34 -12.17
CA VAL A 165 8.25 -13.57 -10.77
C VAL A 165 7.75 -12.45 -9.86
N ILE A 166 7.90 -11.17 -10.25
CA ILE A 166 7.38 -10.03 -9.46
C ILE A 166 5.87 -10.13 -9.27
N PHE A 167 5.13 -10.46 -10.32
CA PHE A 167 3.68 -10.59 -10.27
C PHE A 167 3.21 -11.76 -9.40
N GLU A 168 3.86 -12.91 -9.51
CA GLU A 168 3.50 -14.13 -8.77
C GLU A 168 3.92 -14.07 -7.30
N SER A 169 4.99 -13.33 -6.98
CA SER A 169 5.50 -13.18 -5.61
C SER A 169 4.91 -11.98 -4.85
N ASP A 170 4.05 -11.19 -5.48
CA ASP A 170 3.50 -9.95 -4.90
C ASP A 170 2.73 -10.23 -3.58
N PRO A 171 3.08 -9.60 -2.45
CA PRO A 171 2.37 -9.75 -1.18
C PRO A 171 0.86 -9.47 -1.25
N VAL A 172 0.44 -8.54 -2.11
CA VAL A 172 -0.98 -8.22 -2.34
C VAL A 172 -1.73 -9.42 -2.91
N ARG A 173 -1.03 -10.31 -3.61
CA ARG A 173 -1.60 -11.52 -4.24
C ARG A 173 -1.36 -12.79 -3.44
N THR A 174 -0.31 -12.82 -2.62
CA THR A 174 0.13 -14.03 -1.90
C THR A 174 -0.23 -14.03 -0.42
N THR A 175 -0.45 -12.86 0.19
CA THR A 175 -0.80 -12.73 1.61
C THR A 175 -2.30 -12.55 1.76
N GLN A 176 -2.96 -13.43 2.50
CA GLN A 176 -4.37 -13.31 2.79
C GLN A 176 -4.62 -12.16 3.78
N LEU A 177 -5.60 -11.29 3.49
CA LEU A 177 -5.91 -10.15 4.35
C LEU A 177 -6.70 -10.57 5.61
N ASN A 178 -7.49 -11.63 5.52
CA ASN A 178 -8.42 -12.07 6.56
C ASN A 178 -8.10 -13.54 6.90
N ARG A 179 -8.00 -13.92 8.17
CA ARG A 179 -7.81 -15.34 8.52
C ARG A 179 -9.02 -16.17 8.05
N PRO A 180 -8.84 -17.38 7.49
CA PRO A 180 -9.95 -18.29 7.28
C PRO A 180 -10.39 -18.82 8.66
N ASP A 181 -11.70 -18.89 8.87
CA ASP A 181 -12.41 -19.40 10.05
C ASP A 181 -12.95 -18.34 11.03
N SER A 182 -14.08 -17.74 10.65
CA SER A 182 -15.18 -17.43 11.57
C SER A 182 -16.47 -17.14 10.78
N LEU A 183 -17.09 -18.20 10.27
CA LEU A 183 -18.54 -18.34 10.11
C LEU A 183 -18.96 -19.60 10.85
#